data_AF-A0A2P4XQW3-F1
#
_entry.id   AF-A0A2P4XQW3-F1
#
_cell.length_a   1.000
_cell.length_b   1.000
_cell.length_c   1.000
_cell.angle_alpha   90.00
_cell.angle_beta   90.00
_cell.angle_gamma   90.00
#
_symmetry.space_group_name_H-M   'P 1'
#
loop_
_entity.id
_entity.type
_entity.pdbx_description
1 polymer ?
#
loop_
_entity_poly.entity_id
_entity_poly.type
_entity_poly.pdbx_seq_one_letter_code
_entity_poly.pdbx_strand_id
1 'polypeptide(L)'
;MTKENEAPVSSNQGTYPSAVVEVAPEDRKRNWNEDTTMSLVRAWYEVAKGGYQPGEKTTMYNERIFAGFKKLVSSSTRSKKAVEDKMQALREMYRFISDVNANRIQGSTGKAE
;
A
#
# COMPACT_ATOMS: atom_id res chain seq x y z
N MET A 1 12.81 -15.80 72.74
CA MET A 1 11.74 -14.83 73.03
C MET A 1 12.05 -13.53 72.30
N THR A 2 11.10 -13.04 71.48
CA THR A 2 10.85 -11.63 71.06
C THR A 2 12.04 -10.83 70.49
N LYS A 3 12.26 -10.71 69.15
CA LYS A 3 11.56 -9.93 68.09
C LYS A 3 11.22 -8.48 68.47
N GLU A 4 11.86 -7.53 67.77
CA GLU A 4 11.56 -6.10 67.47
C GLU A 4 12.91 -5.40 67.20
N ASN A 5 13.22 -4.62 66.17
CA ASN A 5 12.47 -3.81 65.21
C ASN A 5 13.33 -3.64 63.95
N GLU A 6 12.79 -3.91 62.77
CA GLU A 6 13.32 -3.37 61.50
C GLU A 6 12.14 -2.78 60.74
N ALA A 7 12.21 -1.49 60.44
CA ALA A 7 11.18 -0.75 59.73
C ALA A 7 11.02 -1.31 58.31
N PRO A 8 9.79 -1.48 57.78
CA PRO A 8 9.64 -1.95 56.42
C PRO A 8 10.09 -0.86 55.44
N VAL A 9 11.04 -1.23 54.58
CA VAL A 9 11.40 -0.49 53.37
C VAL A 9 10.11 -0.25 52.57
N SER A 10 9.81 1.00 52.25
CA SER A 10 8.65 1.36 51.45
C SER A 10 8.89 0.90 50.02
N SER A 11 8.40 -0.30 49.71
CA SER A 11 8.30 -0.81 48.33
C SER A 11 7.22 0.00 47.62
N ASN A 12 7.62 1.04 46.91
CA ASN A 12 6.78 1.70 45.91
C ASN A 12 6.53 0.69 44.77
N GLN A 13 5.49 -0.14 44.93
CA GLN A 13 4.84 -0.82 43.82
C GLN A 13 4.11 0.24 43.00
N GLY A 14 4.86 0.90 42.11
CA GLY A 14 4.28 1.56 40.95
C GLY A 14 3.73 0.46 40.04
N THR A 15 2.45 0.16 40.19
CA THR A 15 1.69 -0.60 39.20
C THR A 15 1.64 0.25 37.93
N TYR A 16 2.63 0.07 37.06
CA TYR A 16 2.51 0.55 35.69
C TYR A 16 1.33 -0.22 35.09
N PRO A 17 0.25 0.45 34.62
CA PRO A 17 -0.75 -0.25 33.85
C PRO A 17 -0.02 -0.84 32.64
N SER A 18 -0.09 -2.18 32.54
CA SER A 18 0.39 -2.97 31.42
C SER A 18 0.04 -2.20 30.16
N ALA A 19 1.06 -1.76 29.42
CA ALA A 19 0.88 -0.99 28.20
C ALA A 19 -0.14 -1.76 27.38
N VAL A 20 -1.33 -1.17 27.22
CA VAL A 20 -2.31 -1.68 26.30
C VAL A 20 -1.56 -1.67 24.98
N VAL A 21 -1.17 -2.86 24.52
CA VAL A 21 -0.68 -3.04 23.17
C VAL A 21 -1.89 -2.65 22.34
N GLU A 22 -1.95 -1.37 21.96
CA GLU A 22 -2.87 -0.89 20.96
C GLU A 22 -2.50 -1.68 19.72
N VAL A 23 -3.22 -2.79 19.52
CA VAL A 23 -3.11 -3.59 18.31
C VAL A 23 -3.50 -2.61 17.23
N ALA A 24 -2.50 -2.06 16.54
CA ALA A 24 -2.69 -1.22 15.39
C ALA A 24 -3.75 -1.92 14.51
N PRO A 25 -4.82 -1.23 14.10
CA PRO A 25 -5.84 -1.85 13.28
C PRO A 25 -5.15 -2.54 12.11
N GLU A 26 -5.57 -3.77 11.78
CA GLU A 26 -4.95 -4.58 10.72
C GLU A 26 -4.98 -3.83 9.36
N ASP A 27 -4.05 -2.92 9.15
CA ASP A 27 -3.89 -2.15 7.90
C ASP A 27 -3.49 -3.07 6.74
N ARG A 28 -3.16 -4.33 7.06
CA ARG A 28 -2.87 -5.40 6.10
C ARG A 28 -4.03 -5.68 5.14
N LYS A 29 -5.30 -5.42 5.51
CA LYS A 29 -6.44 -5.62 4.59
C LYS A 29 -6.56 -4.51 3.53
N ARG A 30 -6.00 -3.32 3.77
CA ARG A 30 -6.04 -2.19 2.82
C ARG A 30 -4.75 -2.00 2.02
N ASN A 31 -3.63 -2.54 2.47
CA ASN A 31 -2.35 -2.33 1.81
C ASN A 31 -2.17 -3.19 0.55
N TRP A 32 -1.67 -2.54 -0.51
CA TRP A 32 -1.26 -3.22 -1.73
C TRP A 32 0.11 -3.84 -1.47
N ASN A 33 0.16 -5.15 -1.26
CA ASN A 33 1.43 -5.85 -1.16
C ASN A 33 2.07 -6.01 -2.55
N GLU A 34 3.34 -6.40 -2.55
CA GLU A 34 4.14 -6.56 -3.77
C GLU A 34 3.50 -7.57 -4.74
N ASP A 35 3.17 -8.78 -4.28
CA ASP A 35 2.58 -9.83 -5.11
C ASP A 35 1.26 -9.41 -5.77
N THR A 36 0.40 -8.72 -5.03
CA THR A 36 -0.89 -8.23 -5.53
C THR A 36 -0.66 -7.11 -6.55
N THR A 37 0.31 -6.23 -6.28
CA THR A 37 0.67 -5.15 -7.21
C THR A 37 1.26 -5.72 -8.49
N MET A 38 2.17 -6.70 -8.40
CA MET A 38 2.74 -7.39 -9.54
C MET A 38 1.70 -8.17 -10.33
N SER A 39 0.73 -8.80 -9.67
CA SER A 39 -0.40 -9.46 -10.34
C SER A 39 -1.26 -8.46 -11.12
N LEU A 40 -1.51 -7.27 -10.56
CA LEU A 40 -2.19 -6.20 -11.27
C LEU A 40 -1.40 -5.74 -12.51
N VAL A 41 -0.10 -5.51 -12.36
CA VAL A 41 0.77 -5.09 -13.47
C VAL A 41 0.80 -6.15 -14.57
N ARG A 42 0.87 -7.44 -14.23
CA ARG A 42 0.80 -8.55 -15.20
C ARG A 42 -0.53 -8.57 -15.95
N ALA A 43 -1.65 -8.50 -15.23
CA ALA A 43 -2.97 -8.45 -15.86
C ALA A 43 -3.10 -7.26 -16.82
N TRP A 44 -2.62 -6.09 -16.40
CA TRP A 44 -2.62 -4.90 -17.24
C TRP A 44 -1.72 -5.06 -18.46
N TYR A 45 -0.51 -5.59 -18.30
CA TYR A 45 0.41 -5.85 -19.41
C TYR A 45 -0.21 -6.73 -20.49
N GLU A 46 -0.85 -7.84 -20.11
CA GLU A 46 -1.50 -8.74 -21.08
C GLU A 46 -2.63 -8.04 -21.86
N VAL A 47 -3.42 -7.21 -21.18
CA VAL A 47 -4.47 -6.42 -21.85
C VAL A 47 -3.87 -5.35 -22.76
N ALA A 48 -2.81 -4.67 -22.32
CA ALA A 48 -2.12 -3.65 -23.09
C ALA A 48 -1.43 -4.23 -24.33
N LYS A 49 -0.82 -5.41 -24.21
CA LYS A 49 -0.22 -6.16 -25.32
C LYS A 49 -1.25 -6.50 -26.40
N GLY A 50 -2.48 -6.82 -26.00
CA GLY A 50 -3.60 -7.04 -26.92
C GLY A 50 -4.21 -5.76 -27.52
N GLY A 51 -3.76 -4.58 -27.09
CA GLY A 51 -4.24 -3.29 -27.56
C GLY A 51 -5.70 -2.97 -27.19
N TYR A 52 -6.13 -1.79 -27.63
CA TYR A 52 -7.54 -1.39 -27.61
C TYR A 52 -8.29 -2.10 -28.74
N GLN A 53 -9.46 -2.64 -28.41
CA GLN A 53 -10.35 -3.19 -29.43
C GLN A 53 -11.11 -2.06 -30.15
N PRO A 54 -11.49 -2.23 -31.44
CA PRO A 54 -12.29 -1.23 -32.14
C PRO A 54 -13.58 -0.87 -31.39
N GLY A 55 -13.80 0.42 -31.12
CA GLY A 55 -14.96 0.91 -30.38
C GLY A 55 -14.92 0.68 -28.86
N GLU A 56 -13.80 0.17 -28.33
CA GLU A 56 -13.65 -0.07 -26.90
C GLU A 56 -13.57 1.25 -26.11
N LYS A 57 -14.48 1.41 -25.15
CA LYS A 57 -14.44 2.51 -24.19
C LYS A 57 -13.44 2.22 -23.08
N THR A 58 -12.90 3.26 -22.45
CA THR A 58 -12.00 3.15 -21.29
C THR A 58 -12.58 2.26 -20.17
N THR A 59 -13.89 2.32 -19.93
CA THR A 59 -14.55 1.50 -18.91
C THR A 59 -14.54 0.00 -19.22
N MET A 60 -14.60 -0.36 -20.51
CA MET A 60 -14.48 -1.75 -20.99
C MET A 60 -13.04 -2.22 -20.94
N TYR A 61 -12.10 -1.36 -21.31
CA TYR A 61 -10.66 -1.62 -21.17
C TYR A 61 -10.29 -1.91 -19.71
N ASN A 62 -10.75 -1.07 -18.78
CA ASN A 62 -10.54 -1.27 -17.34
C ASN A 62 -11.24 -2.55 -16.83
N GLU A 63 -12.41 -2.91 -17.36
CA GLU A 63 -13.10 -4.16 -17.02
C GLU A 63 -12.26 -5.38 -17.41
N ARG A 64 -11.63 -5.39 -18.59
CA ARG A 64 -10.75 -6.49 -19.01
C ARG A 64 -9.57 -6.66 -18.06
N ILE A 65 -8.99 -5.55 -17.62
CA ILE A 65 -7.87 -5.58 -16.67
C ILE A 65 -8.33 -6.08 -15.31
N PHE A 66 -9.47 -5.60 -14.81
CA PHE A 66 -10.04 -6.08 -13.54
C PHE A 66 -10.35 -7.58 -13.59
N ALA A 67 -10.94 -8.06 -14.68
CA ALA A 67 -11.20 -9.48 -14.90
C ALA A 67 -9.90 -10.29 -14.95
N GLY A 68 -8.86 -9.80 -15.64
CA GLY A 68 -7.52 -10.41 -15.66
C GLY A 68 -6.89 -10.47 -14.26
N PHE A 69 -6.99 -9.39 -13.49
CA PHE A 69 -6.50 -9.30 -12.13
C PHE A 69 -7.21 -10.31 -11.21
N LYS A 70 -8.54 -10.41 -11.29
CA LYS A 70 -9.31 -11.38 -10.48
C LYS A 70 -9.01 -12.84 -10.82
N LYS A 71 -8.57 -13.14 -12.05
CA LYS A 71 -8.06 -14.48 -12.40
C LYS A 71 -6.73 -14.81 -11.72
N LEU A 72 -5.85 -13.82 -11.58
CA LEU A 72 -4.55 -13.99 -10.93
C LEU A 72 -4.63 -13.95 -9.40
N VAL A 73 -5.56 -13.16 -8.86
CA VAL A 73 -5.77 -13.00 -7.41
C VAL A 73 -7.23 -13.21 -7.06
N SER A 74 -7.67 -14.48 -7.10
CA SER A 74 -9.06 -14.86 -6.83
C SER A 74 -9.51 -14.47 -5.42
N SER A 75 -8.62 -14.56 -4.43
CA SER A 75 -8.85 -14.20 -3.02
C SER A 75 -8.94 -12.69 -2.76
N SER A 76 -8.60 -11.83 -3.73
CA SER A 76 -8.66 -10.39 -3.55
C SER A 76 -10.09 -9.89 -3.36
N THR A 77 -10.32 -9.16 -2.29
CA THR A 77 -11.61 -8.47 -1.99
C THR A 77 -11.66 -7.06 -2.56
N ARG A 78 -10.64 -6.63 -3.33
CA ARG A 78 -10.58 -5.27 -3.88
C ARG A 78 -11.66 -5.04 -4.93
N SER A 79 -12.32 -3.89 -4.84
CA SER A 79 -13.30 -3.44 -5.81
C SER A 79 -12.64 -3.05 -7.14
N LYS A 80 -13.43 -3.02 -8.22
CA LYS A 80 -12.99 -2.52 -9.52
C LYS A 80 -12.41 -1.10 -9.42
N LYS A 81 -13.09 -0.20 -8.69
CA LYS A 81 -12.61 1.17 -8.47
C LYS A 81 -11.26 1.23 -7.79
N ALA A 82 -11.02 0.40 -6.76
CA ALA A 82 -9.74 0.35 -6.08
C ALA A 82 -8.60 -0.12 -7.01
N VAL A 83 -8.90 -1.04 -7.92
CA VAL A 83 -7.95 -1.50 -8.95
C VAL A 83 -7.66 -0.38 -9.95
N GLU A 84 -8.69 0.30 -10.45
CA GLU A 84 -8.54 1.46 -11.35
C GLU A 84 -7.72 2.58 -10.72
N ASP A 85 -7.97 2.91 -9.45
CA ASP A 85 -7.23 3.94 -8.71
C ASP A 85 -5.76 3.56 -8.55
N LYS A 86 -5.47 2.31 -8.20
CA LYS A 86 -4.08 1.85 -8.09
C LYS A 86 -3.37 1.88 -9.44
N MET A 87 -4.03 1.48 -10.52
CA MET A 87 -3.49 1.60 -11.87
C MET A 87 -3.17 3.05 -12.24
N GLN A 88 -4.07 3.97 -11.91
CA GLN A 88 -3.84 5.38 -12.16
C GLN A 88 -2.63 5.91 -11.39
N ALA A 89 -2.53 5.57 -10.10
CA ALA A 89 -1.36 5.92 -9.28
C ALA A 89 -0.05 5.35 -9.85
N LEU A 90 -0.05 4.11 -10.35
CA LEU A 90 1.13 3.49 -10.97
C LEU A 90 1.53 4.22 -12.26
N ARG A 91 0.57 4.64 -13.10
CA ARG A 91 0.84 5.44 -14.30
C ARG A 91 1.50 6.76 -13.96
N GLU A 92 0.96 7.47 -12.99
CA GLU A 92 1.46 8.78 -12.57
C GLU A 92 2.85 8.68 -11.96
N MET A 93 3.07 7.65 -11.12
CA MET A 93 4.39 7.35 -10.55
C MET A 93 5.42 7.08 -11.64
N TYR A 94 5.10 6.21 -12.62
CA TYR A 94 6.02 5.91 -13.71
C TYR A 94 6.29 7.13 -14.60
N ARG A 95 5.26 7.93 -14.91
CA ARG A 95 5.41 9.18 -15.66
C ARG A 95 6.35 10.12 -14.91
N PHE A 96 6.13 10.33 -13.62
CA PHE A 96 6.97 11.19 -12.78
C PHE A 96 8.43 10.72 -12.78
N ILE A 97 8.69 9.44 -12.50
CA ILE A 97 10.05 8.87 -12.51
C ILE A 97 10.69 9.06 -13.89
N SER A 98 9.94 8.79 -14.96
CA SER A 98 10.44 8.96 -16.33
C SER A 98 10.78 10.42 -16.64
N ASP A 99 9.96 11.36 -16.19
CA ASP A 99 10.17 12.79 -16.40
C ASP A 99 11.36 13.34 -15.60
N VAL A 100 11.53 12.87 -14.35
CA VAL A 100 12.73 13.16 -13.54
C VAL A 100 13.98 12.61 -14.21
N ASN A 101 13.95 11.34 -14.64
CA ASN A 101 15.09 10.69 -15.30
C ASN A 101 15.44 11.33 -16.65
N ALA A 102 14.46 11.90 -17.34
CA ALA A 102 14.65 12.65 -18.58
C ALA A 102 15.04 14.12 -18.35
N ASN A 103 15.29 14.54 -17.09
CA ASN A 103 15.55 15.92 -16.68
C ASN A 103 14.46 16.92 -17.13
N ARG A 104 13.23 16.43 -17.39
CA ARG A 104 12.08 17.26 -17.77
C ARG A 104 11.42 17.94 -16.58
N ILE A 105 11.71 17.44 -15.37
CA ILE A 105 11.32 18.08 -14.11
C ILE A 105 12.61 18.59 -13.46
N GLN A 106 12.88 19.88 -13.59
CA GLN A 106 13.86 20.57 -12.75
C GLN A 106 13.26 20.66 -11.35
N GLY A 107 13.86 19.97 -10.38
CA GLY A 107 13.47 20.14 -8.98
C GLY A 107 13.57 21.60 -8.57
N SER A 108 12.63 22.10 -7.73
CA SER A 108 12.63 23.50 -7.28
C SER A 108 13.83 23.87 -6.39
N THR A 109 14.78 22.95 -6.20
CA THR A 109 16.04 23.13 -5.47
C THR A 109 17.22 23.46 -6.37
N GLY A 110 17.01 23.68 -7.67
CA GLY A 110 18.04 24.23 -8.55
C GLY A 110 18.40 25.66 -8.15
N LYS A 111 19.37 25.83 -7.25
CA LYS A 111 20.24 27.01 -7.33
C LYS A 111 21.00 26.88 -8.65
N ALA A 112 20.78 27.82 -9.55
CA ALA A 112 21.67 28.02 -10.69
C ALA A 112 23.04 28.42 -10.12
N GLU A 113 24.09 27.66 -10.49
CA GLU A 113 25.47 28.15 -10.49
C GLU A 113 25.80 28.70 -11.88
#